data_AF-A0A942DD82-F1
#
_entry.id   AF-A0A942DD82-F1
#
_cell.length_a   1.000
_cell.length_b   1.000
_cell.length_c   1.000
_cell.angle_alpha   90.00
_cell.angle_beta   90.00
_cell.angle_gamma   90.00
#
_symmetry.space_group_name_H-M   'P 1'
#
loop_
_entity.id
_entity.type
_entity.pdbx_description
1 polymer ?
#
loop_
_entity_poly.entity_id
_entity_poly.type
_entity_poly.pdbx_seq_one_letter_code
_entity_poly.pdbx_strand_id
1 'polypeptide(L)'
;MNMSLKTLIKNNFANFVCYRDGDLWYRIEVTDSPEVAEPVVFDFPIPVGDTGTGVFNAQVKAVTLMRWARKHFERIENGEWS
;
A
#
# COMPACT_ATOMS: atom_id res chain seq x y z
N MET A 1 4.78 -7.81 13.14
CA MET A 1 4.72 -7.99 11.68
C MET A 1 6.15 -8.31 11.22
N ASN A 2 6.48 -9.57 10.93
CA ASN A 2 7.90 -9.99 10.75
C ASN A 2 8.38 -9.89 9.29
N MET A 3 7.75 -9.02 8.50
CA MET A 3 8.12 -8.74 7.10
C MET A 3 8.42 -7.27 6.92
N SER A 4 9.47 -6.98 6.15
CA SER A 4 9.79 -5.60 5.77
C SER A 4 8.82 -5.09 4.71
N LEU A 5 8.40 -3.83 4.79
CA LEU A 5 7.63 -3.15 3.75
C LEU A 5 8.23 -3.31 2.34
N LYS A 6 9.57 -3.39 2.26
CA LYS A 6 10.29 -3.60 1.00
C LYS A 6 9.88 -4.92 0.34
N THR A 7 9.67 -5.97 1.11
CA THR A 7 9.22 -7.27 0.61
C THR A 7 7.78 -7.21 0.12
N LEU A 8 6.89 -6.54 0.87
CA LEU A 8 5.50 -6.30 0.44
C LEU A 8 5.42 -5.56 -0.89
N ILE A 9 6.34 -4.63 -1.15
CA ILE A 9 6.30 -3.80 -2.35
C ILE A 9 7.03 -4.44 -3.54
N LYS A 10 8.11 -5.18 -3.30
CA LYS A 10 8.93 -5.75 -4.39
C LYS A 10 8.13 -6.81 -5.14
N ASN A 11 8.01 -6.62 -6.46
CA ASN A 11 7.33 -7.54 -7.39
C ASN A 11 5.83 -7.78 -7.14
N ASN A 12 5.20 -7.03 -6.24
CA ASN A 12 3.75 -7.12 -6.01
C ASN A 12 2.98 -5.98 -6.69
N PHE A 13 1.67 -6.16 -6.76
CA PHE A 13 0.72 -5.16 -7.26
C PHE A 13 -0.14 -4.62 -6.13
N ALA A 14 -0.52 -3.36 -6.26
CA ALA A 14 -1.50 -2.70 -5.43
C ALA A 14 -2.79 -2.56 -6.25
N ASN A 15 -3.91 -2.99 -5.67
CA ASN A 15 -5.24 -2.90 -6.27
C ASN A 15 -6.03 -1.78 -5.59
N PHE A 16 -6.72 -0.97 -6.38
CA PHE A 16 -7.64 0.04 -5.90
C PHE A 16 -8.81 -0.65 -5.19
N VAL A 17 -9.11 -0.18 -3.98
CA VAL A 17 -10.20 -0.70 -3.14
C VAL A 17 -11.39 0.24 -3.21
N CYS A 18 -11.18 1.51 -2.86
CA CYS A 18 -12.22 2.52 -2.83
C CYS A 18 -11.63 3.94 -2.80
N TYR A 19 -12.50 4.92 -3.06
CA TYR A 19 -12.24 6.32 -2.77
C TYR A 19 -13.07 6.72 -1.56
N ARG A 20 -12.44 7.34 -0.58
CA ARG A 20 -13.11 7.79 0.65
C ARG A 20 -12.39 8.99 1.24
N ASP A 21 -13.16 10.00 1.64
CA ASP A 21 -12.68 11.16 2.41
C ASP A 21 -11.48 11.89 1.78
N GLY A 22 -11.41 11.94 0.45
CA GLY A 22 -10.31 12.59 -0.29
C GLY A 22 -9.10 11.69 -0.59
N ASP A 23 -9.14 10.43 -0.15
CA ASP A 23 -8.07 9.46 -0.31
C ASP A 23 -8.47 8.33 -1.28
N LEU A 24 -7.53 7.94 -2.14
CA LEU A 24 -7.60 6.70 -2.91
C LEU A 24 -6.98 5.58 -2.08
N TRP A 25 -7.74 4.54 -1.77
CA TRP A 25 -7.28 3.41 -0.98
C TRP A 25 -6.80 2.28 -1.89
N TYR A 26 -5.58 1.82 -1.63
CA TYR A 26 -4.97 0.69 -2.34
C TYR A 26 -4.63 -0.43 -1.37
N ARG A 27 -4.73 -1.66 -1.87
CA ARG A 27 -4.41 -2.90 -1.15
C ARG A 27 -3.32 -3.66 -1.87
N ILE A 28 -2.29 -4.05 -1.11
CA ILE A 28 -1.35 -5.10 -1.50
C ILE A 28 -1.75 -6.34 -0.73
N GLU A 29 -1.99 -7.43 -1.46
CA GLU A 29 -2.31 -8.73 -0.90
C GLU A 29 -1.27 -9.74 -1.38
N VAL A 30 -0.61 -10.42 -0.44
CA VAL A 30 0.39 -11.45 -0.72
C VAL A 30 -0.10 -12.74 -0.07
N THR A 31 -0.68 -13.62 -0.88
CA THR A 31 -1.20 -14.93 -0.45
C THR A 31 -0.23 -16.06 -0.75
N ASP A 32 0.47 -15.99 -1.89
CA ASP A 32 1.34 -17.05 -2.39
C ASP A 32 2.76 -16.53 -2.59
N SER A 33 3.54 -16.53 -1.51
CA SER A 33 4.96 -16.20 -1.58
C SER A 33 5.77 -17.17 -0.70
N PRO A 34 6.89 -17.73 -1.21
CA PRO A 34 7.77 -18.57 -0.39
C PRO A 34 8.40 -17.80 0.78
N GLU A 35 8.34 -16.46 0.75
CA GLU A 35 8.85 -15.60 1.81
C GLU A 35 7.82 -15.38 2.94
N VAL A 36 6.55 -15.75 2.72
CA VAL A 36 5.43 -15.47 3.63
C VAL A 36 4.77 -16.78 4.09
N ALA A 37 4.72 -17.03 5.39
CA ALA A 37 4.05 -18.20 5.96
C ALA A 37 2.52 -18.06 6.08
N GLU A 38 2.02 -16.82 6.18
CA GLU A 38 0.62 -16.47 6.43
C GLU A 38 0.21 -15.32 5.50
N PRO A 39 -0.97 -15.34 4.85
CA PRO A 39 -1.40 -14.26 3.95
C PRO A 39 -1.27 -12.88 4.59
N VAL A 40 -0.66 -11.94 3.88
CA VAL A 40 -0.49 -10.56 4.34
C VAL A 40 -1.32 -9.62 3.48
N VAL A 41 -2.10 -8.78 4.15
CA VAL A 41 -2.86 -7.68 3.55
C VAL A 41 -2.32 -6.36 4.08
N PHE A 42 -2.00 -5.43 3.20
CA PHE A 42 -1.56 -4.09 3.55
C PHE A 42 -2.33 -3.05 2.74
N ASP A 43 -3.15 -2.29 3.44
CA ASP A 43 -3.93 -1.18 2.89
C ASP A 43 -3.22 0.13 3.17
N PHE A 44 -3.24 1.07 2.22
CA PHE A 44 -2.71 2.41 2.44
C PHE A 44 -3.46 3.47 1.62
N PRO A 45 -3.64 4.69 2.17
CA PRO A 45 -4.28 5.79 1.48
C PRO A 45 -3.29 6.60 0.62
N ILE A 46 -3.80 7.16 -0.46
CA ILE A 46 -3.14 8.16 -1.30
C ILE A 46 -4.03 9.41 -1.34
N PRO A 47 -3.64 10.51 -0.68
CA PRO A 47 -4.40 11.74 -0.71
C PRO A 47 -4.39 12.37 -2.10
N VAL A 48 -5.57 12.57 -2.70
CA VAL A 48 -5.69 13.16 -4.06
C VAL A 48 -5.06 14.56 -4.12
N GLY A 49 -5.10 15.31 -3.02
CA GLY A 49 -4.42 16.61 -2.93
C GLY A 49 -2.90 16.56 -3.10
N ASP A 50 -2.28 15.40 -2.90
CA ASP A 50 -0.83 15.17 -3.03
C ASP A 50 -0.45 14.51 -4.37
N THR A 51 -1.41 14.30 -5.28
CA THR A 51 -1.18 13.60 -6.56
C THR A 51 -1.03 14.50 -7.79
N GLY A 52 -1.45 15.77 -7.72
CA GLY A 52 -1.44 16.67 -8.88
C GLY A 52 -2.28 16.13 -10.04
N THR A 53 -1.69 15.96 -11.22
CA THR A 53 -2.34 15.43 -12.44
C THR A 53 -2.13 13.92 -12.63
N GLY A 54 -1.73 13.21 -11.58
CA GLY A 54 -1.44 11.77 -11.65
C GLY A 54 -2.66 10.92 -12.05
N VAL A 55 -2.40 9.85 -12.81
CA VAL A 55 -3.41 8.86 -13.20
C VAL A 55 -3.23 7.59 -12.37
N PHE A 56 -4.31 7.15 -11.74
CA PHE A 56 -4.31 6.01 -10.82
C PHE A 56 -5.20 4.91 -11.39
N ASN A 57 -4.55 3.84 -11.84
CA ASN A 57 -5.25 2.70 -12.43
C ASN A 57 -5.78 1.77 -11.33
N ALA A 58 -6.80 0.97 -11.66
CA ALA A 58 -7.36 -0.02 -10.74
C ALA A 58 -6.31 -1.01 -10.21
N GLN A 59 -5.26 -1.29 -10.98
CA GLN A 59 -4.10 -2.06 -10.54
C GLN A 59 -2.82 -1.36 -10.98
N VAL A 60 -1.86 -1.25 -10.06
CA VAL A 60 -0.56 -0.59 -10.29
C VAL A 60 0.54 -1.43 -9.63
N LYS A 61 1.74 -1.43 -10.20
CA LYS A 61 2.91 -2.03 -9.51
C LYS A 61 3.09 -1.32 -8.17
N ALA A 62 3.17 -2.08 -7.07
CA ALA A 62 3.25 -1.52 -5.72
C ALA A 62 4.44 -0.56 -5.56
N VAL A 63 5.54 -0.81 -6.27
CA VAL A 63 6.74 0.04 -6.27
C VAL A 63 6.47 1.48 -6.72
N THR A 64 5.51 1.69 -7.62
CA THR A 64 5.11 3.03 -8.07
C THR A 64 4.44 3.84 -6.95
N LEU A 65 3.86 3.16 -5.98
CA LEU A 65 3.14 3.77 -4.85
C LEU A 65 3.96 3.76 -3.55
N MET A 66 5.24 3.39 -3.62
CA MET A 66 6.13 3.20 -2.47
C MET A 66 6.18 4.40 -1.51
N ARG A 67 6.13 5.62 -2.05
CA ARG A 67 6.16 6.86 -1.25
C ARG A 67 5.03 6.87 -0.21
N TRP A 68 3.81 6.58 -0.64
CA TRP A 68 2.62 6.63 0.22
C TRP A 68 2.52 5.39 1.11
N ALA A 69 2.81 4.22 0.56
CA ALA A 69 2.87 2.97 1.33
C ALA A 69 3.86 3.05 2.50
N ARG A 70 5.06 3.61 2.27
CA ARG A 70 6.07 3.83 3.31
C ARG A 70 5.61 4.82 4.37
N LYS A 71 5.13 5.99 3.95
CA LYS A 71 4.63 7.00 4.88
C LYS A 71 3.51 6.45 5.76
N HIS A 72 2.62 5.63 5.20
CA HIS A 72 1.56 5.01 5.97
C HIS A 72 2.08 3.96 6.95
N PHE A 73 3.01 3.11 6.52
CA PHE A 73 3.67 2.13 7.38
C PHE A 73 4.35 2.77 8.59
N GLU A 74 5.10 3.87 8.38
CA GLU A 74 5.75 4.63 9.46
C GLU A 74 4.72 5.20 10.46
N ARG A 75 3.56 5.67 9.98
CA ARG A 75 2.48 6.15 10.86
C ARG A 75 1.89 5.03 11.72
N ILE A 76 1.75 3.82 11.17
CA ILE A 76 1.30 2.65 11.91
C ILE A 76 2.33 2.28 12.99
N GLU A 77 3.62 2.24 12.64
CA GLU A 77 4.70 1.94 13.60
C GLU A 77 4.77 2.98 14.73
N ASN A 78 4.48 4.24 14.43
CA ASN A 78 4.42 5.32 15.42
C ASN A 78 3.13 5.34 16.25
N GLY A 79 2.15 4.46 15.97
CA GLY A 79 0.85 4.44 16.64
C GLY A 79 -0.07 5.62 16.28
N GLU A 80 0.21 6.31 15.19
CA GLU A 80 -0.60 7.43 14.67
C GLU A 80 -1.79 6.95 13.82
N TRP A 81 -1.89 5.64 13.62
CA TRP A 81 -2.95 4.98 12.89
C TRP A 81 -3.23 3.62 13.56
N SER A 82 -4.50 3.38 13.90
CA SER A 82 -4.98 2.21 14.65
C SER A 82 -6.01 1.44 13.86
#